data_AF-A0A523RU49-F1
#
_entry.id   AF-A0A523RU49-F1
#
_cell.length_a   1.000
_cell.length_b   1.000
_cell.length_c   1.000
_cell.angle_alpha   90.00
_cell.angle_beta   90.00
_cell.angle_gamma   90.00
#
_symmetry.space_group_name_H-M   'P 1'
#
loop_
_entity.id
_entity.type
_entity.pdbx_description
1 polymer ?
#
loop_
_entity_poly.entity_id
_entity_poly.type
_entity_poly.pdbx_seq_one_letter_code
_entity_poly.pdbx_strand_id
1 'polypeptide(L)' 'MELLKVSSKSNPKAVAGALAGVIREEGKAELQAIGAGAVNQAVKAIAIARGFT' A
#
# COMPACT_ATOMS: atom_id res chain seq x y z
N MET A 1 -13.55 -0.65 -3.80
CA MET A 1 -12.54 -0.10 -2.88
C MET A 1 -11.88 -1.29 -2.24
N GLU A 2 -10.93 -1.84 -2.97
CA GLU A 2 -10.18 -3.01 -2.52
C GLU A 2 -9.34 -2.67 -1.27
N LEU A 3 -9.33 -3.61 -0.32
CA LEU A 3 -8.68 -3.46 0.97
C LEU A 3 -7.32 -4.18 0.98
N LEU A 4 -6.24 -3.41 1.03
CA LEU A 4 -4.88 -3.92 1.16
C LEU A 4 -4.46 -3.94 2.63
N LYS A 5 -4.33 -5.14 3.20
CA LYS A 5 -3.87 -5.32 4.58
C LYS A 5 -2.34 -5.32 4.64
N VAL A 6 -1.78 -4.47 5.51
CA VAL A 6 -0.34 -4.32 5.70
C VAL A 6 0.03 -4.76 7.12
N SER A 7 1.12 -5.52 7.20
CA SER A 7 1.75 -5.95 8.45
C SER A 7 3.15 -5.36 8.56
N SER A 8 3.77 -5.49 9.74
CA SER A 8 5.18 -5.09 9.93
C SER A 8 6.16 -5.86 9.05
N LYS A 9 5.79 -7.06 8.59
CA LYS A 9 6.60 -7.93 7.72
C LYS A 9 6.32 -7.72 6.23
N SER A 10 5.33 -6.90 5.87
CA SER A 10 4.99 -6.63 4.47
C SER A 10 6.15 -5.92 3.77
N ASN A 11 6.46 -6.35 2.54
CA ASN A 11 7.44 -5.68 1.69
C ASN A 11 6.81 -4.41 1.07
N PRO A 12 7.31 -3.20 1.37
CA PRO A 12 6.75 -1.96 0.85
C PRO A 12 6.67 -1.89 -0.68
N LYS A 13 7.63 -2.49 -1.40
CA LYS A 13 7.61 -2.49 -2.88
C LYS A 13 6.48 -3.34 -3.43
N ALA A 14 6.21 -4.50 -2.83
CA ALA A 14 5.11 -5.36 -3.23
C ALA A 14 3.75 -4.71 -2.96
N VAL A 15 3.60 -4.10 -1.77
CA VAL A 15 2.38 -3.35 -1.42
C VAL A 15 2.19 -2.15 -2.36
N ALA A 16 3.26 -1.45 -2.71
CA ALA A 16 3.19 -0.33 -3.65
C ALA A 16 2.73 -0.75 -5.06
N GLY A 17 3.21 -1.90 -5.54
CA GLY A 17 2.77 -2.46 -6.83
C GLY A 17 1.28 -2.80 -6.83
N ALA A 18 0.80 -3.48 -5.78
CA ALA A 18 -0.62 -3.78 -5.61
C ALA A 18 -1.45 -2.49 -5.52
N LEU A 19 -1.00 -1.52 -4.72
CA LEU A 19 -1.66 -0.23 -4.55
C LEU A 19 -1.79 0.53 -5.88
N ALA A 20 -0.72 0.58 -6.68
CA ALA A 20 -0.74 1.24 -7.98
C ALA A 20 -1.66 0.53 -8.98
N GLY A 21 -1.71 -0.80 -8.96
CA GLY A 21 -2.65 -1.60 -9.76
C GLY A 21 -4.10 -1.26 -9.43
N VAL A 22 -4.47 -1.34 -8.15
CA VAL A 22 -5.84 -1.02 -7.69
C VAL A 22 -6.21 0.43 -8.01
N ILE A 23 -5.31 1.40 -7.82
CA ILE A 23 -5.60 2.81 -8.16
C ILE A 23 -5.82 2.99 -9.67
N ARG A 24 -5.06 2.30 -10.52
CA ARG A 24 -5.24 2.38 -11.98
C ARG A 24 -6.58 1.77 -12.43
N GLU A 25 -7.04 0.72 -11.77
CA GLU A 25 -8.28 0.01 -12.11
C GLU A 25 -9.53 0.66 -11.48
N GLU A 26 -9.49 1.00 -10.20
CA GLU A 26 -10.64 1.50 -9.43
C GLU A 26 -10.63 3.01 -9.16
N GLY A 27 -9.52 3.71 -9.46
CA GLY A 27 -9.32 5.13 -9.15
C GLY A 27 -9.09 5.43 -7.66
N LYS A 28 -9.24 4.43 -6.77
CA LYS A 28 -9.07 4.55 -5.32
C LYS A 28 -8.72 3.20 -4.70
N ALA A 29 -8.00 3.22 -3.58
CA ALA A 29 -7.63 2.03 -2.81
C ALA A 29 -7.65 2.32 -1.31
N GLU A 30 -7.87 1.30 -0.49
CA GLU A 30 -7.76 1.38 0.97
C GLU A 30 -6.58 0.55 1.49
N LEU A 31 -5.84 1.11 2.44
CA LEU A 31 -4.78 0.40 3.16
C LEU A 31 -5.13 0.33 4.64
N GLN A 32 -5.16 -0.88 5.20
CA GLN A 32 -5.33 -1.09 6.63
C GLN A 32 -4.07 -1.66 7.24
N ALA A 33 -3.58 -0.97 8.28
CA ALA A 33 -2.38 -1.32 9.01
C ALA A 33 -2.60 -1.15 10.51
N ILE A 34 -2.20 -2.14 11.31
CA ILE A 34 -2.33 -2.11 12.78
C ILE A 34 -0.95 -2.18 13.42
N GLY A 35 -0.64 -1.19 14.26
CA GLY A 35 0.64 -1.08 14.97
C GLY A 35 1.73 -0.34 14.18
N ALA A 36 2.70 0.23 14.90
CA ALA A 36 3.70 1.15 14.35
C ALA A 36 4.52 0.56 13.18
N GLY A 37 4.91 -0.71 13.27
CA GLY A 37 5.67 -1.38 12.22
C GLY A 37 4.87 -1.51 10.91
N ALA A 38 3.58 -1.88 11.01
CA ALA A 38 2.72 -2.00 9.84
C ALA A 38 2.43 -0.63 9.21
N VAL A 39 2.18 0.40 10.03
CA VAL A 39 1.96 1.77 9.56
C VAL A 39 3.20 2.29 8.82
N ASN A 40 4.42 2.04 9.34
CA ASN A 40 5.66 2.40 8.66
C ASN A 40 5.77 1.74 7.26
N GLN A 41 5.43 0.46 7.13
CA GLN A 41 5.44 -0.21 5.82
C GLN A 41 4.38 0.35 4.87
N ALA A 42 3.18 0.65 5.38
CA ALA A 42 2.09 1.22 4.58
C ALA A 42 2.48 2.61 4.03
N VAL A 43 3.03 3.49 4.87
CA VAL A 43 3.47 4.83 4.45
C VAL A 43 4.62 4.75 3.43
N LYS A 44 5.59 3.85 3.62
CA LYS A 44 6.64 3.59 2.62
C LYS A 44 6.05 3.12 1.29
N ALA A 45 5.07 2.23 1.31
CA ALA A 45 4.42 1.73 0.11
C ALA A 45 3.68 2.84 -0.64
N ILE A 46 2.96 3.72 0.08
CA ILE A 46 2.29 4.90 -0.51
C ILE A 46 3.32 5.80 -1.20
N ALA A 47 4.45 6.09 -0.54
CA ALA A 47 5.50 6.92 -1.12
C ALA A 47 6.09 6.30 -2.40
N ILE A 48 6.31 4.99 -2.43
CA ILE A 48 6.83 4.27 -3.61
C ILE A 48 5.79 4.25 -4.74
N ALA A 49 4.52 3.99 -4.43
CA ALA A 49 3.45 3.90 -5.43
C ALA A 49 3.23 5.20 -6.22
N ARG A 50 3.55 6.36 -5.63
CA ARG A 50 3.55 7.66 -6.32
C ARG A 50 4.56 7.74 -7.47
N GLY A 51 5.59 6.90 -7.47
CA GLY A 51 6.54 6.78 -8.58
C GLY A 51 6.12 5.77 -9.66
N PHE A 52 5.02 5.02 -9.44
CA PHE A 52 4.44 4.10 -10.41
C PHE A 52 3.23 4.69 -11.14
N THR A 53 2.74 5.84 -10.71
CA THR A 53 1.59 6.52 -11.31
C THR A 53 2.03 7.40 -12.47
#